data_AF-A0A7J4I7N1-F1
#
_entry.id   AF-A0A7J4I7N1-F1
#
_cell.length_a   1.000
_cell.length_b   1.000
_cell.length_c   1.000
_cell.angle_alpha   90.00
_cell.angle_beta   90.00
_cell.angle_gamma   90.00
#
_symmetry.space_group_name_H-M   'P 1'
#
loop_
_entity.id
_entity.type
_entity.pdbx_description
1 polymer ?
#
loop_
_entity_poly.entity_id
_entity_poly.type
_entity_poly.pdbx_seq_one_letter_code
_entity_poly.pdbx_strand_id
1 'polypeptide(L)'
;MAKLDPLWIMMFIIRMIPAILFVILMMVIFFSFRVDVRDEGMKRFVIEMSDSLTSSPNLTDYKSIFNPQKLTDTENKDPNRNIELYSTNCDYGYYLDIESLAGPTECSSGSDCINFCYSACGLDSSTIDMSTVGTINGNCGCNIELIGNNFCQCKKTGGDWQDGYKWGYGYVPGYKRMASLSDEFPVGITSGETALPAKMTITATDSFLTKISCMAKKAFTLKEKISIKYDTTYVTINSVFKRSGTAGTHVCLYYQGYYSSQSEPYECRYFPDIPFLDFQFTPTSSTGTMTAYPITNSFATCNDIKANTDLIAGYDDTPATVLFCLGGTP
;
A
#
# COMPACT_ATOMS: atom_id res chain seq x y z
N MET A 1 -70.97 -10.36 -34.55
CA MET A 1 -70.17 -11.34 -33.77
C MET A 1 -69.29 -12.11 -34.74
N ALA A 2 -68.00 -11.84 -34.79
CA ALA A 2 -67.07 -12.65 -35.58
C ALA A 2 -66.95 -14.03 -34.94
N LYS A 3 -67.30 -15.09 -35.67
CA LYS A 3 -67.02 -16.47 -35.24
C LYS A 3 -65.51 -16.68 -35.38
N LEU A 4 -64.81 -16.67 -34.25
CA LEU A 4 -63.40 -17.05 -34.20
C LEU A 4 -63.29 -18.54 -34.53
N ASP A 5 -62.66 -18.85 -35.66
CA ASP A 5 -62.38 -20.22 -36.09
C ASP A 5 -61.34 -20.83 -35.13
N PRO A 6 -61.68 -21.94 -34.43
CA PRO A 6 -60.77 -22.63 -33.51
C PRO A 6 -59.44 -22.99 -34.16
N LEU A 7 -59.45 -23.26 -35.47
CA LEU A 7 -58.27 -23.68 -36.22
C LEU A 7 -57.29 -22.52 -36.44
N TRP A 8 -57.81 -21.30 -36.59
CA TRP A 8 -57.01 -20.08 -36.70
C TRP A 8 -56.32 -19.72 -35.37
N ILE A 9 -57.06 -19.85 -34.25
CA ILE A 9 -56.50 -19.69 -32.91
C ILE A 9 -55.38 -20.71 -32.66
N MET A 10 -55.60 -21.97 -33.04
CA MET A 10 -54.60 -23.03 -32.87
C MET A 10 -53.32 -22.75 -33.67
N MET A 11 -53.43 -22.33 -34.94
CA MET A 11 -52.27 -21.95 -35.74
C MET A 11 -51.54 -20.72 -35.20
N PHE A 12 -52.26 -19.76 -34.62
CA PHE A 12 -51.67 -18.58 -33.98
C PHE A 12 -50.86 -18.97 -32.73
N ILE A 13 -51.42 -19.84 -31.88
CA ILE A 13 -50.72 -20.33 -30.68
C ILE A 13 -49.47 -21.12 -31.06
N ILE A 14 -49.55 -22.00 -32.06
CA ILE A 14 -48.40 -22.79 -32.54
C ILE A 14 -47.27 -21.89 -33.04
N ARG A 15 -47.57 -20.73 -33.65
CA ARG A 15 -46.54 -19.77 -34.10
C ARG A 15 -45.99 -18.91 -32.97
N MET A 16 -46.77 -18.65 -31.93
CA MET A 16 -46.33 -17.89 -30.76
C MET A 16 -45.38 -18.69 -29.85
N ILE A 17 -45.55 -20.02 -29.76
CA ILE A 17 -44.72 -20.88 -28.91
C ILE A 17 -43.22 -20.79 -29.25
N PRO A 18 -42.77 -20.93 -30.51
CA PRO A 18 -41.35 -20.76 -30.87
C PRO A 18 -40.80 -19.38 -30.53
N ALA A 19 -41.60 -18.33 -30.70
CA ALA A 19 -41.18 -16.96 -30.39
C ALA A 19 -40.99 -16.78 -28.87
N ILE A 20 -41.92 -17.29 -28.06
CA ILE A 20 -41.82 -17.26 -26.59
C ILE A 20 -40.62 -18.10 -26.13
N LEU A 21 -40.43 -19.30 -26.70
CA LEU A 21 -39.27 -20.14 -26.38
C LEU A 21 -37.95 -19.48 -26.76
N PHE A 22 -37.89 -18.78 -27.90
CA PHE A 22 -36.70 -18.03 -28.32
C PHE A 22 -36.38 -16.89 -27.35
N VAL A 23 -37.39 -16.15 -26.89
CA VAL A 23 -37.21 -15.08 -25.89
C VAL A 23 -36.74 -15.64 -24.55
N ILE A 24 -37.33 -16.76 -24.08
CA ILE A 24 -36.91 -17.43 -22.85
C ILE A 24 -35.48 -17.94 -22.99
N LEU A 25 -35.10 -18.55 -24.12
CA LEU A 25 -33.74 -19.01 -24.40
C LEU A 25 -32.74 -17.85 -24.36
N MET A 26 -33.07 -16.72 -25.01
CA MET A 26 -32.25 -15.51 -24.96
C MET A 26 -32.07 -15.02 -23.52
N MET A 27 -33.16 -14.93 -22.74
CA MET A 27 -33.08 -14.57 -21.32
C MET A 27 -32.18 -15.54 -20.53
N VAL A 28 -32.35 -16.85 -20.71
CA VAL A 28 -31.51 -17.86 -20.03
C VAL A 28 -30.05 -17.69 -20.42
N ILE A 29 -29.73 -17.49 -21.70
CA ILE A 29 -28.35 -17.27 -22.15
C ILE A 29 -27.77 -16.01 -21.49
N PHE A 30 -28.51 -14.90 -21.45
CA PHE A 30 -28.08 -13.67 -20.77
C PHE A 30 -27.89 -13.85 -19.26
N PHE A 31 -28.76 -14.62 -18.58
CA PHE A 31 -28.60 -14.93 -17.15
C PHE A 31 -27.51 -15.98 -16.86
N SER A 32 -27.24 -16.88 -17.81
CA SER A 32 -26.20 -17.91 -17.71
C SER A 32 -24.79 -17.34 -17.96
N PHE A 33 -24.66 -16.28 -18.75
CA PHE A 33 -23.44 -15.49 -18.81
C PHE A 33 -23.29 -14.60 -17.57
N ARG A 34 -23.10 -15.22 -16.40
CA ARG A 34 -22.35 -14.55 -15.35
C ARG A 34 -20.90 -14.49 -15.81
N VAL A 35 -20.52 -13.36 -16.40
CA VAL A 35 -19.11 -13.04 -16.54
C VAL A 35 -18.59 -12.84 -15.11
N ASP A 36 -18.02 -13.90 -14.54
CA ASP A 36 -17.18 -13.80 -13.36
C ASP A 36 -15.93 -13.02 -13.80
N VAL A 37 -16.05 -11.70 -13.83
CA VAL A 37 -14.88 -10.82 -13.90
C VAL A 37 -14.18 -11.02 -12.56
N ARG A 38 -13.25 -11.98 -12.51
CA ARG A 38 -12.26 -12.05 -11.44
C ARG A 38 -11.42 -10.80 -11.56
N ASP A 39 -11.82 -9.77 -10.84
CA ASP A 39 -11.11 -8.51 -10.76
C ASP A 39 -9.73 -8.80 -10.15
N GLU A 40 -8.67 -8.76 -10.96
CA GLU A 40 -7.28 -8.82 -10.50
C GLU A 40 -6.90 -7.47 -9.85
N GLY A 41 -7.67 -7.05 -8.84
CA GLY A 41 -7.59 -5.70 -8.27
C GLY A 41 -6.19 -5.33 -7.76
N MET A 42 -5.45 -6.29 -7.20
CA MET A 42 -4.05 -6.09 -6.80
C MET A 42 -3.13 -5.83 -7.99
N LYS A 43 -3.31 -6.56 -9.10
CA LYS A 43 -2.48 -6.38 -10.30
C LYS A 43 -2.76 -5.04 -10.96
N ARG A 44 -4.04 -4.69 -11.07
CA ARG A 44 -4.45 -3.37 -11.53
C ARG A 44 -3.83 -2.27 -10.67
N PHE A 45 -3.89 -2.41 -9.34
CA PHE A 45 -3.24 -1.48 -8.42
C PHE A 45 -1.72 -1.38 -8.65
N VAL A 46 -1.01 -2.49 -8.83
CA VAL A 46 0.44 -2.48 -9.09
C VAL A 46 0.78 -1.76 -10.40
N ILE A 47 -0.02 -1.96 -11.45
CA ILE A 47 0.15 -1.26 -12.73
C ILE A 47 -0.13 0.24 -12.57
N GLU A 48 -1.25 0.62 -11.95
CA GLU A 48 -1.61 2.02 -11.70
C GLU A 48 -0.57 2.72 -10.80
N MET A 49 -0.03 2.00 -9.82
CA MET A 49 1.06 2.46 -8.97
C MET A 49 2.32 2.75 -9.78
N SER A 50 2.71 1.83 -10.67
CA SER A 50 3.88 1.99 -11.53
C SER A 50 3.77 3.26 -12.38
N ASP A 51 2.62 3.50 -12.99
CA ASP A 51 2.36 4.70 -13.77
C ASP A 51 2.44 5.98 -12.91
N SER A 52 1.89 5.95 -11.69
CA SER A 52 1.97 7.07 -10.73
C SER A 52 3.41 7.36 -10.32
N LEU A 53 4.18 6.33 -9.92
CA LEU A 53 5.56 6.46 -9.45
C LEU A 53 6.49 6.95 -10.57
N THR A 54 6.39 6.36 -11.76
CA THR A 54 7.23 6.74 -12.91
C THR A 54 6.93 8.14 -13.43
N SER A 55 5.75 8.69 -13.13
CA SER A 55 5.35 10.05 -13.54
C SER A 55 5.46 11.08 -12.41
N SER A 56 5.88 10.67 -11.21
CA SER A 56 5.91 11.53 -10.03
C SER A 56 7.11 12.49 -10.03
N PRO A 57 6.91 13.82 -10.09
CA PRO A 57 8.02 14.80 -10.07
C PRO A 57 8.81 14.78 -8.76
N ASN A 58 8.21 14.22 -7.70
CA ASN A 58 8.84 14.05 -6.40
C ASN A 58 9.84 12.89 -6.36
N LEU A 59 9.88 12.03 -7.39
CA LEU A 59 10.77 10.88 -7.48
C LEU A 59 11.62 10.88 -8.75
N THR A 60 11.07 11.41 -9.84
CA THR A 60 11.68 11.34 -11.15
C THR A 60 12.06 12.73 -11.67
N ASP A 61 13.09 12.79 -12.53
CA ASP A 61 13.43 14.01 -13.28
C ASP A 61 12.73 14.02 -14.64
N TYR A 62 12.56 12.83 -15.22
CA TYR A 62 11.80 12.56 -16.44
C TYR A 62 10.97 11.30 -16.24
N LYS A 63 9.94 11.10 -17.06
CA LYS A 63 9.09 9.91 -16.96
C LYS A 63 9.94 8.63 -16.95
N SER A 64 9.75 7.80 -15.92
CA SER A 64 10.48 6.54 -15.68
C SER A 64 11.99 6.69 -15.40
N ILE A 65 12.52 7.90 -15.24
CA ILE A 65 13.92 8.16 -14.87
C ILE A 65 13.98 8.76 -13.47
N PHE A 66 14.32 7.93 -12.50
CA PHE A 66 14.37 8.27 -11.09
C PHE A 66 15.61 9.10 -10.73
N ASN A 67 15.41 10.07 -9.85
CA ASN A 67 16.50 10.87 -9.30
C ASN A 67 17.01 10.20 -7.99
N PRO A 68 18.30 9.83 -7.91
CA PRO A 68 18.89 9.23 -6.72
C PRO A 68 18.66 10.03 -5.43
N GLN A 69 18.82 11.35 -5.49
CA GLN A 69 18.68 12.20 -4.32
C GLN A 69 17.24 12.21 -3.81
N LYS A 70 16.26 12.33 -4.70
CA LYS A 70 14.83 12.30 -4.34
C LYS A 70 14.42 10.96 -3.72
N LEU A 71 15.00 9.85 -4.21
CA LEU A 71 14.78 8.51 -3.65
C LEU A 71 15.39 8.38 -2.25
N THR A 72 16.62 8.83 -2.08
CA THR A 72 17.32 8.86 -0.79
C THR A 72 16.60 9.75 0.23
N ASP A 73 16.20 10.95 -0.16
CA ASP A 73 15.44 11.88 0.68
C ASP A 73 14.10 11.25 1.10
N THR A 74 13.47 10.47 0.21
CA THR A 74 12.24 9.74 0.51
C THR A 74 12.49 8.60 1.50
N GLU A 75 13.48 7.75 1.25
CA GLU A 75 13.82 6.62 2.12
C GLU A 75 14.20 7.09 3.54
N ASN A 76 14.88 8.24 3.64
CA ASN A 76 15.34 8.82 4.91
C ASN A 76 14.26 9.59 5.68
N LYS A 77 13.05 9.78 5.14
CA LYS A 77 11.94 10.47 5.86
C LYS A 77 11.47 9.72 7.11
N ASP A 78 11.53 8.39 7.10
CA ASP A 78 11.20 7.54 8.24
C ASP A 78 12.39 6.60 8.54
N PRO A 79 12.95 6.60 9.76
CA PRO A 79 14.02 5.67 10.14
C PRO A 79 13.69 4.20 9.89
N ASN A 80 12.41 3.82 9.96
CA ASN A 80 11.95 2.45 9.71
C ASN A 80 11.64 2.18 8.23
N ARG A 81 11.78 3.18 7.36
CA ARG A 81 11.47 3.14 5.91
C ARG A 81 10.04 2.71 5.60
N ASN A 82 9.11 2.86 6.55
CA ASN A 82 7.72 2.46 6.40
C ASN A 82 6.88 3.60 5.82
N ILE A 83 7.23 4.07 4.62
CA ILE A 83 6.64 5.28 4.03
C ILE A 83 5.98 5.04 2.65
N GLU A 84 4.68 5.35 2.55
CA GLU A 84 3.86 5.14 1.33
C GLU A 84 3.32 6.48 0.78
N LEU A 85 4.17 7.32 0.18
CA LEU A 85 3.82 8.71 -0.14
C LEU A 85 3.02 8.93 -1.42
N TYR A 86 3.12 8.04 -2.41
CA TYR A 86 2.85 8.41 -3.81
C TYR A 86 1.64 7.73 -4.45
N SER A 87 0.86 7.02 -3.64
CA SER A 87 -0.42 6.45 -4.04
C SER A 87 -1.41 6.52 -2.90
N THR A 88 -2.53 7.17 -3.18
CA THR A 88 -3.64 7.35 -2.25
C THR A 88 -4.60 6.16 -2.20
N ASN A 89 -4.37 5.09 -2.97
CA ASN A 89 -5.20 3.91 -2.87
C ASN A 89 -4.86 3.18 -1.56
N CYS A 90 -5.81 3.19 -0.63
CA CYS A 90 -5.62 2.63 0.69
C CYS A 90 -5.86 1.13 0.74
N ASP A 91 -6.47 0.54 -0.29
CA ASP A 91 -6.94 -0.86 -0.25
C ASP A 91 -5.78 -1.85 -0.07
N TYR A 92 -4.61 -1.55 -0.65
CA TYR A 92 -3.40 -2.33 -0.51
C TYR A 92 -2.28 -1.49 0.07
N GLY A 93 -1.42 -2.11 0.85
CA GLY A 93 -0.13 -1.54 1.19
C GLY A 93 0.89 -1.93 0.11
N TYR A 94 1.91 -1.11 -0.12
CA TYR A 94 2.96 -1.43 -1.10
C TYR A 94 4.35 -1.17 -0.56
N TYR A 95 5.27 -2.04 -0.97
CA TYR A 95 6.71 -1.87 -0.81
C TYR A 95 7.34 -1.67 -2.19
N LEU A 96 8.23 -0.68 -2.29
CA LEU A 96 8.90 -0.29 -3.52
C LEU A 96 10.40 -0.57 -3.39
N ASP A 97 10.93 -1.35 -4.33
CA ASP A 97 12.37 -1.52 -4.51
C ASP A 97 12.79 -0.93 -5.86
N ILE A 98 13.87 -0.15 -5.87
CA ILE A 98 14.49 0.35 -7.09
C ILE A 98 15.97 -0.01 -7.04
N GLU A 99 16.44 -0.71 -8.08
CA GLU A 99 17.81 -1.22 -8.16
C GLU A 99 18.39 -0.99 -9.56
N SER A 100 19.61 -0.46 -9.61
CA SER A 100 20.38 -0.34 -10.85
C SER A 100 20.71 -1.72 -11.41
N LEU A 101 20.55 -1.88 -12.73
CA LEU A 101 21.00 -3.04 -13.49
C LEU A 101 22.42 -2.85 -14.03
N ALA A 102 22.96 -1.63 -13.98
CA ALA A 102 24.38 -1.40 -14.15
C ALA A 102 25.13 -2.06 -12.97
N GLY A 103 26.30 -2.64 -13.24
CA GLY A 103 27.16 -3.23 -12.22
C GLY A 103 27.66 -2.21 -11.18
N PRO A 104 28.67 -2.57 -10.37
CA PRO A 104 29.25 -1.67 -9.38
C PRO A 104 29.56 -0.29 -9.96
N THR A 105 29.31 0.76 -9.17
CA THR A 105 29.52 2.14 -9.61
C THR A 105 31.01 2.39 -9.76
N GLU A 106 31.50 2.45 -10.99
CA GLU A 106 32.91 2.74 -11.26
C GLU A 106 33.26 4.17 -10.84
N CYS A 107 34.44 4.36 -10.24
CA CYS A 107 34.95 5.67 -9.87
C CYS A 107 36.29 5.96 -10.52
N SER A 108 36.42 7.15 -11.08
CA SER A 108 37.71 7.65 -11.57
C SER A 108 38.44 8.47 -10.50
N SER A 109 37.72 8.92 -9.47
CA SER A 109 38.23 9.80 -8.42
C SER A 109 37.49 9.61 -7.09
N GLY A 110 38.10 10.08 -5.99
CA GLY A 110 37.44 10.12 -4.68
C GLY A 110 36.19 11.02 -4.64
N SER A 111 36.13 12.05 -5.49
CA SER A 111 34.93 12.88 -5.65
C SER A 111 33.74 12.12 -6.27
N ASP A 112 34.01 11.18 -7.17
CA ASP A 112 32.95 10.34 -7.74
C ASP A 112 32.35 9.43 -6.67
N CYS A 113 33.20 8.88 -5.80
CA CYS A 113 32.77 8.12 -4.62
C CYS A 113 31.95 8.97 -3.65
N ILE A 114 32.36 10.22 -3.38
CA ILE A 114 31.58 11.13 -2.53
C ILE A 114 30.19 11.38 -3.11
N ASN A 115 30.11 11.70 -4.41
CA ASN A 115 28.83 11.98 -5.06
C ASN A 115 27.92 10.75 -5.06
N PHE A 116 28.46 9.56 -5.29
CA PHE A 116 27.74 8.31 -5.14
C PHE A 116 27.25 8.10 -3.70
N CYS A 117 28.14 8.22 -2.70
CA CYS A 117 27.80 8.06 -1.28
C CYS A 117 26.73 9.06 -0.82
N TYR A 118 26.78 10.30 -1.30
CA TYR A 118 25.78 11.32 -1.06
C TYR A 118 24.42 10.94 -1.66
N SER A 119 24.42 10.58 -2.94
CA SER A 119 23.19 10.34 -3.70
C SER A 119 22.53 8.98 -3.43
N ALA A 120 23.30 7.92 -3.19
CA ALA A 120 22.80 6.56 -2.95
C ALA A 120 22.60 6.26 -1.46
N CYS A 121 23.47 6.78 -0.59
CA CYS A 121 23.44 6.51 0.85
C CYS A 121 23.00 7.70 1.72
N GLY A 122 22.80 8.90 1.15
CA GLY A 122 22.39 10.09 1.90
C GLY A 122 23.48 10.63 2.84
N LEU A 123 24.74 10.25 2.61
CA LEU A 123 25.87 10.65 3.45
C LEU A 123 26.33 12.05 3.04
N ASP A 124 26.27 13.01 3.96
CA ASP A 124 26.81 14.34 3.69
C ASP A 124 28.35 14.30 3.63
N SER A 125 28.96 15.31 2.99
CA SER A 125 30.43 15.39 2.88
C SER A 125 31.16 15.51 4.23
N SER A 126 30.45 15.82 5.32
CA SER A 126 31.01 15.95 6.67
C SER A 126 31.00 14.64 7.48
N THR A 127 30.21 13.66 7.05
CA THR A 127 30.04 12.33 7.65
C THR A 127 30.76 11.23 6.87
N ILE A 128 31.26 11.57 5.68
CA ILE A 128 32.13 10.74 4.86
C ILE A 128 33.56 10.82 5.41
N ASP A 129 34.00 9.74 6.06
CA ASP A 129 35.42 9.58 6.43
C ASP A 129 36.25 9.24 5.17
N MET A 130 36.93 10.25 4.64
CA MET A 130 37.83 10.11 3.49
C MET A 130 39.25 9.69 3.90
N SER A 131 39.58 9.66 5.20
CA SER A 131 40.90 9.20 5.66
C SER A 131 41.12 7.71 5.39
N THR A 132 40.03 6.99 5.09
CA THR A 132 39.98 5.58 4.75
C THR A 132 39.78 5.31 3.26
N VAL A 133 39.90 6.29 2.35
CA VAL A 133 39.79 6.04 0.89
C VAL A 133 40.83 4.99 0.46
N GLY A 134 40.37 3.83 0.01
CA GLY A 134 41.19 2.63 -0.25
C GLY A 134 41.16 1.57 0.86
N THR A 135 40.39 1.76 1.93
CA THR A 135 40.16 0.81 3.02
C THR A 135 38.67 0.70 3.37
N ILE A 136 38.15 -0.52 3.58
CA ILE A 136 36.72 -0.82 3.83
C ILE A 136 36.24 -0.34 5.24
N ASN A 137 37.06 0.44 5.97
CA ASN A 137 36.83 0.73 7.38
C ASN A 137 36.02 2.03 7.65
N GLY A 138 35.55 2.74 6.62
CA GLY A 138 34.72 3.96 6.73
C GLY A 138 33.23 3.75 6.42
N ASN A 139 32.42 4.82 6.34
CA ASN A 139 31.05 4.76 5.81
C ASN A 139 30.97 4.95 4.29
N CYS A 140 32.09 5.30 3.67
CA CYS A 140 32.27 5.45 2.23
C CYS A 140 33.70 4.99 1.91
N GLY A 141 33.86 4.27 0.81
CA GLY A 141 35.17 3.80 0.36
C GLY A 141 35.18 3.59 -1.14
N CYS A 142 36.28 3.94 -1.80
CA CYS A 142 36.54 3.42 -3.15
C CYS A 142 37.33 2.12 -2.95
N ASN A 143 36.74 0.97 -3.29
CA ASN A 143 37.46 -0.29 -3.30
C ASN A 143 38.18 -0.44 -4.63
N ILE A 144 39.48 -0.67 -4.53
CA ILE A 144 40.33 -1.02 -5.66
C ILE A 144 40.40 -2.54 -5.64
N GLU A 145 39.63 -3.23 -6.49
CA GLU A 145 39.96 -4.63 -6.74
C GLU A 145 41.33 -4.69 -7.41
N LEU A 146 42.23 -5.52 -6.86
CA LEU A 146 43.60 -5.77 -7.37
C LEU A 146 43.64 -6.26 -8.83
N ILE A 147 42.49 -6.40 -9.49
CA ILE A 147 42.33 -6.90 -10.85
C ILE A 147 41.21 -6.14 -11.58
N GLY A 148 41.36 -4.82 -11.77
CA GLY A 148 40.89 -4.19 -13.01
C GLY A 148 40.20 -2.84 -12.91
N ASN A 149 39.23 -2.61 -12.02
CA ASN A 149 38.46 -1.36 -11.97
C ASN A 149 38.26 -0.86 -10.52
N ASN A 150 38.31 0.46 -10.33
CA ASN A 150 37.96 1.11 -9.07
C ASN A 150 36.42 1.26 -8.99
N PHE A 151 35.81 0.90 -7.87
CA PHE A 151 34.37 1.09 -7.66
C PHE A 151 34.06 1.71 -6.30
N CYS A 152 32.95 2.45 -6.24
CA CYS A 152 32.42 3.05 -5.03
C CYS A 152 31.72 2.01 -4.17
N GLN A 153 31.90 2.09 -2.86
CA GLN A 153 31.03 1.47 -1.88
C GLN A 153 30.61 2.49 -0.82
N CYS A 154 29.35 2.43 -0.40
CA CYS A 154 28.82 3.26 0.67
C CYS A 154 27.99 2.43 1.64
N LYS A 155 27.99 2.81 2.91
CA LYS A 155 27.19 2.16 3.94
C LYS A 155 26.20 3.16 4.50
N LYS A 156 24.91 2.89 4.32
CA LYS A 156 23.84 3.66 4.98
C LYS A 156 23.99 3.52 6.50
N THR A 157 23.61 4.54 7.25
CA THR A 157 23.61 4.45 8.72
C THR A 157 22.74 3.28 9.17
N GLY A 158 23.33 2.28 9.83
CA GLY A 158 22.64 1.07 10.28
C GLY A 158 22.26 0.08 9.16
N GLY A 159 22.73 0.29 7.92
CA GLY A 159 22.46 -0.59 6.78
C GLY A 159 23.68 -1.41 6.32
N ASP A 160 23.47 -2.18 5.26
CA ASP A 160 24.53 -2.93 4.58
C ASP A 160 25.32 -2.04 3.60
N TRP A 161 26.50 -2.53 3.22
CA TRP A 161 27.31 -1.93 2.17
C TRP A 161 26.61 -2.03 0.82
N GLN A 162 26.66 -0.95 0.04
CA GLN A 162 26.10 -0.83 -1.30
C GLN A 162 27.20 -0.38 -2.25
N ASP A 163 27.35 -1.09 -3.36
CA ASP A 163 28.25 -0.77 -4.47
C ASP A 163 27.50 -0.27 -5.72
N GLY A 164 26.18 -0.32 -5.70
CA GLY A 164 25.29 0.19 -6.73
C GLY A 164 24.11 0.96 -6.15
N TYR A 165 23.37 1.63 -7.02
CA TYR A 165 22.18 2.38 -6.63
C TYR A 165 21.04 1.43 -6.25
N LYS A 166 20.63 1.47 -4.97
CA LYS A 166 19.53 0.66 -4.43
C LYS A 166 18.74 1.38 -3.34
N TRP A 167 17.43 1.40 -3.50
CA TRP A 167 16.48 1.96 -2.54
C TRP A 167 15.34 1.01 -2.28
N GLY A 168 14.89 0.96 -1.02
CA GLY A 168 13.76 0.15 -0.61
C GLY A 168 12.98 0.86 0.48
N TYR A 169 11.71 1.16 0.21
CA TYR A 169 10.81 1.79 1.18
C TYR A 169 9.35 1.45 0.91
N GLY A 170 8.53 1.55 1.95
CA GLY A 170 7.09 1.32 1.88
C GLY A 170 6.60 0.41 2.98
N TYR A 171 5.39 -0.09 2.82
CA TYR A 171 4.75 -0.96 3.79
C TYR A 171 5.33 -2.38 3.78
N VAL A 172 5.94 -2.77 4.89
CA VAL A 172 6.39 -4.14 5.13
C VAL A 172 5.33 -4.88 5.95
N PRO A 173 4.72 -5.95 5.41
CA PRO A 173 3.66 -6.66 6.11
C PRO A 173 4.20 -7.50 7.28
N GLY A 174 3.34 -7.71 8.26
CA GLY A 174 3.59 -8.68 9.32
C GLY A 174 3.51 -10.13 8.84
N TYR A 175 3.68 -11.08 9.77
CA TYR A 175 3.66 -12.52 9.48
C TYR A 175 2.28 -13.04 9.00
N LYS A 176 1.18 -12.34 9.32
CA LYS A 176 -0.16 -12.67 8.85
C LYS A 176 -0.58 -11.72 7.72
N ARG A 177 -0.45 -12.19 6.47
CA ARG A 177 -0.94 -11.50 5.28
C ARG A 177 -2.02 -12.31 4.57
N MET A 178 -2.96 -11.63 3.93
CA MET A 178 -4.04 -12.25 3.17
C MET A 178 -3.59 -12.64 1.77
N ALA A 179 -2.92 -11.71 1.08
CA ALA A 179 -2.38 -11.92 -0.26
C ALA A 179 -1.19 -10.97 -0.50
N SER A 180 -0.30 -11.34 -1.42
CA SER A 180 0.77 -10.46 -1.90
C SER A 180 0.98 -10.72 -3.40
N LEU A 181 1.29 -9.67 -4.14
CA LEU A 181 1.62 -9.70 -5.56
C LEU A 181 2.83 -8.80 -5.77
N SER A 182 3.80 -9.27 -6.54
CA SER A 182 4.99 -8.50 -6.90
C SER A 182 5.15 -8.52 -8.41
N ASP A 183 5.32 -7.34 -9.01
CA ASP A 183 5.66 -7.19 -10.43
C ASP A 183 6.87 -6.26 -10.60
N GLU A 184 7.57 -6.44 -11.71
CA GLU A 184 8.79 -5.73 -12.04
C GLU A 184 8.59 -4.84 -13.28
N PHE A 185 9.15 -3.64 -13.23
CA PHE A 185 9.02 -2.62 -14.27
C PHE A 185 10.40 -2.08 -14.67
N PRO A 186 10.71 -1.98 -15.96
CA PRO A 186 11.95 -1.38 -16.42
C PRO A 186 11.91 0.14 -16.21
N VAL A 187 12.95 0.68 -15.59
CA VAL A 187 13.09 2.12 -15.30
C VAL A 187 14.53 2.56 -15.53
N GLY A 188 14.80 3.85 -15.38
CA GLY A 188 16.14 4.43 -15.39
C GLY A 188 16.45 5.14 -14.09
N ILE A 189 17.74 5.34 -13.81
CA ILE A 189 18.24 6.18 -12.72
C ILE A 189 19.14 7.26 -13.32
N THR A 190 18.91 8.53 -12.98
CA THR A 190 19.77 9.64 -13.40
C THR A 190 21.16 9.47 -12.76
N SER A 191 22.20 9.48 -13.58
CA SER A 191 23.60 9.52 -13.16
C SER A 191 24.34 10.58 -13.99
N GLY A 192 24.52 11.77 -13.41
CA GLY A 192 25.02 12.94 -14.14
C GLY A 192 24.10 13.30 -15.32
N GLU A 193 24.67 13.31 -16.52
CA GLU A 193 23.94 13.58 -17.78
C GLU A 193 23.39 12.31 -18.44
N THR A 194 23.55 11.15 -17.81
CA THR A 194 23.15 9.85 -18.36
C THR A 194 22.05 9.19 -17.53
N ALA A 195 21.36 8.22 -18.13
CA ALA A 195 20.43 7.35 -17.43
C ALA A 195 20.98 5.93 -17.39
N LEU A 196 21.13 5.40 -16.18
CA LEU A 196 21.51 4.01 -15.96
C LEU A 196 20.25 3.13 -16.06
N PRO A 197 20.33 1.95 -16.72
CA PRO A 197 19.22 1.01 -16.72
C PRO A 197 18.98 0.50 -15.30
N ALA A 198 17.72 0.40 -14.92
CA ALA A 198 17.31 0.02 -13.58
C ALA A 198 16.00 -0.78 -13.62
N LYS A 199 15.68 -1.38 -12.49
CA LYS A 199 14.46 -2.14 -12.27
C LYS A 199 13.73 -1.58 -11.07
N MET A 200 12.43 -1.39 -11.21
CA MET A 200 11.51 -1.05 -10.13
C MET A 200 10.64 -2.27 -9.84
N THR A 201 10.67 -2.77 -8.62
CA THR A 201 9.79 -3.85 -8.15
C THR A 201 8.77 -3.27 -7.20
N ILE A 202 7.49 -3.51 -7.47
CA ILE A 202 6.38 -3.09 -6.62
C ILE A 202 5.75 -4.34 -6.02
N THR A 203 5.79 -4.45 -4.70
CA THR A 203 5.16 -5.54 -3.96
C THR A 203 3.91 -5.00 -3.25
N ALA A 204 2.73 -5.29 -3.80
CA ALA A 204 1.46 -5.00 -3.16
C ALA A 204 1.10 -6.10 -2.16
N THR A 205 0.58 -5.72 -1.01
CA THR A 205 0.16 -6.63 0.04
C THR A 205 -1.24 -6.27 0.55
N ASP A 206 -2.09 -7.29 0.65
CA ASP A 206 -3.36 -7.25 1.37
C ASP A 206 -3.17 -7.84 2.77
N SER A 207 -3.43 -7.05 3.80
CA SER A 207 -3.34 -7.46 5.21
C SER A 207 -4.54 -6.93 6.00
N PHE A 208 -4.63 -7.35 7.26
CA PHE A 208 -5.62 -6.76 8.14
C PHE A 208 -5.37 -5.25 8.37
N LEU A 209 -4.10 -4.84 8.51
CA LEU A 209 -3.73 -3.44 8.69
C LEU A 209 -4.14 -2.58 7.49
N THR A 210 -3.92 -3.06 6.27
CA THR A 210 -4.27 -2.30 5.05
C THR A 210 -5.78 -2.12 4.95
N LYS A 211 -6.57 -3.15 5.28
CA LYS A 211 -8.04 -3.07 5.27
C LYS A 211 -8.60 -2.12 6.32
N ILE A 212 -8.15 -2.22 7.58
CA ILE A 212 -8.70 -1.39 8.65
C ILE A 212 -8.29 0.08 8.47
N SER A 213 -7.06 0.36 8.03
CA SER A 213 -6.62 1.73 7.71
C SER A 213 -7.41 2.29 6.53
N CYS A 214 -7.65 1.50 5.48
CA CYS A 214 -8.47 1.95 4.35
C CYS A 214 -9.93 2.20 4.73
N MET A 215 -10.49 1.33 5.58
CA MET A 215 -11.82 1.51 6.12
C MET A 215 -11.92 2.83 6.91
N ALA A 216 -10.90 3.18 7.69
CA ALA A 216 -10.81 4.46 8.39
C ALA A 216 -10.79 5.64 7.41
N LYS A 217 -9.91 5.59 6.40
CA LYS A 217 -9.78 6.65 5.40
C LYS A 217 -11.08 6.87 4.64
N LYS A 218 -11.71 5.79 4.17
CA LYS A 218 -12.99 5.83 3.45
C LYS A 218 -14.09 6.40 4.34
N ALA A 219 -14.21 5.92 5.58
CA ALA A 219 -15.20 6.44 6.51
C ALA A 219 -15.03 7.95 6.77
N PHE A 220 -13.79 8.38 7.04
CA PHE A 220 -13.47 9.77 7.31
C PHE A 220 -13.69 10.68 6.09
N THR A 221 -13.24 10.25 4.91
CA THR A 221 -13.28 11.08 3.69
C THR A 221 -14.67 11.13 3.08
N LEU A 222 -15.38 9.98 3.04
CA LEU A 222 -16.71 9.87 2.45
C LEU A 222 -17.82 10.28 3.44
N LYS A 223 -17.51 10.37 4.74
CA LYS A 223 -18.48 10.65 5.81
C LYS A 223 -19.62 9.62 5.83
N GLU A 224 -19.24 8.36 5.64
CA GLU A 224 -20.14 7.21 5.64
C GLU A 224 -19.61 6.12 6.57
N LYS A 225 -20.51 5.33 7.16
CA LYS A 225 -20.09 4.13 7.88
C LYS A 225 -19.59 3.08 6.88
N ILE A 226 -18.41 2.53 7.13
CA ILE A 226 -17.82 1.50 6.26
C ILE A 226 -17.68 0.22 7.06
N SER A 227 -18.21 -0.89 6.55
CA SER A 227 -18.13 -2.19 7.20
C SER A 227 -17.32 -3.18 6.38
N ILE A 228 -16.45 -3.94 7.05
CA ILE A 228 -15.72 -5.05 6.45
C ILE A 228 -15.97 -6.34 7.23
N LYS A 229 -15.94 -7.47 6.53
CA LYS A 229 -15.87 -8.78 7.17
C LYS A 229 -14.43 -9.06 7.59
N TYR A 230 -14.25 -9.62 8.78
CA TYR A 230 -12.94 -10.06 9.26
C TYR A 230 -12.91 -11.58 9.47
N ASP A 231 -11.70 -12.12 9.44
CA ASP A 231 -11.37 -13.50 9.77
C ASP A 231 -10.09 -13.50 10.64
N THR A 232 -10.16 -14.10 11.83
CA THR A 232 -9.08 -14.15 12.82
C THR A 232 -7.87 -14.99 12.37
N THR A 233 -7.96 -15.67 11.22
CA THR A 233 -6.81 -16.30 10.58
C THR A 233 -5.76 -15.26 10.18
N TYR A 234 -6.20 -14.06 9.76
CA TYR A 234 -5.34 -13.01 9.21
C TYR A 234 -5.03 -11.87 10.19
N VAL A 235 -5.50 -11.97 11.42
CA VAL A 235 -5.23 -10.99 12.50
C VAL A 235 -5.13 -11.71 13.82
N THR A 236 -4.25 -11.25 14.70
CA THR A 236 -4.09 -11.88 16.01
C THR A 236 -5.13 -11.34 16.98
N ILE A 237 -5.75 -12.23 17.76
CA ILE A 237 -6.72 -11.86 18.79
C ILE A 237 -6.00 -10.99 19.84
N ASN A 238 -6.69 -9.97 20.35
CA ASN A 238 -6.13 -8.94 21.24
C ASN A 238 -5.05 -8.09 20.56
N SER A 239 -5.21 -7.82 19.26
CA SER A 239 -4.37 -6.80 18.61
C SER A 239 -4.88 -5.42 18.98
N VAL A 240 -3.98 -4.48 19.24
CA VAL A 240 -4.30 -3.07 19.43
C VAL A 240 -3.88 -2.31 18.19
N PHE A 241 -4.83 -1.61 17.58
CA PHE A 241 -4.64 -0.69 16.48
C PHE A 241 -4.53 0.71 17.05
N LYS A 242 -3.34 1.31 16.97
CA LYS A 242 -3.07 2.63 17.52
C LYS A 242 -2.15 3.44 16.61
N ARG A 243 -2.23 4.76 16.73
CA ARG A 243 -1.28 5.66 16.05
C ARG A 243 0.10 5.53 16.68
N SER A 244 1.14 5.68 15.87
CA SER A 244 2.54 5.59 16.26
C SER A 244 3.41 6.60 15.49
N GLY A 245 4.67 6.72 15.91
CA GLY A 245 5.67 7.61 15.32
C GLY A 245 5.57 9.05 15.80
N THR A 246 6.57 9.85 15.44
CA THR A 246 6.60 11.29 15.64
C THR A 246 5.40 11.94 14.94
N ALA A 247 4.61 12.72 15.69
CA ALA A 247 3.36 13.34 15.25
C ALA A 247 2.22 12.36 14.82
N GLY A 248 2.31 11.07 15.14
CA GLY A 248 1.24 10.11 14.87
C GLY A 248 1.04 9.79 13.39
N THR A 249 2.07 9.95 12.55
CA THR A 249 2.00 9.75 11.09
C THR A 249 1.85 8.29 10.67
N HIS A 250 2.05 7.35 11.60
CA HIS A 250 1.91 5.93 11.35
C HIS A 250 0.72 5.36 12.10
N VAL A 251 0.22 4.26 11.58
CA VAL A 251 -0.66 3.37 12.31
C VAL A 251 -0.03 2.00 12.40
N CYS A 252 -0.08 1.40 13.58
CA CYS A 252 0.56 0.13 13.81
C CYS A 252 -0.37 -0.83 14.58
N LEU A 253 -0.13 -2.11 14.34
CA LEU A 253 -0.73 -3.21 15.09
C LEU A 253 0.26 -3.71 16.12
N TYR A 254 -0.24 -3.82 17.35
CA TYR A 254 0.48 -4.32 18.50
C TYR A 254 -0.19 -5.58 18.99
N TYR A 255 0.60 -6.58 19.35
CA TYR A 255 0.04 -7.73 20.06
C TYR A 255 -0.07 -7.40 21.55
N GLN A 256 -1.27 -7.54 22.10
CA GLN A 256 -1.49 -7.42 23.54
C GLN A 256 -1.19 -8.77 24.21
N GLY A 257 0.10 -9.08 24.33
CA GLY A 257 0.62 -10.11 25.21
C GLY A 257 0.77 -9.58 26.64
N TYR A 258 0.74 -10.48 27.63
CA TYR A 258 0.63 -10.21 29.08
C TYR A 258 1.77 -9.37 29.71
N TYR A 259 2.72 -8.84 28.92
CA TYR A 259 3.82 -8.02 29.42
C TYR A 259 4.09 -6.80 28.53
N SER A 260 3.91 -5.65 29.17
CA SER A 260 4.51 -4.34 28.88
C SER A 260 3.87 -3.46 27.81
N SER A 261 3.74 -2.20 28.22
CA SER A 261 3.59 -0.98 27.42
C SER A 261 4.75 -0.70 26.45
N GLN A 262 5.58 -1.70 26.13
CA GLN A 262 6.78 -1.62 25.29
C GLN A 262 6.85 -2.68 24.19
N SER A 263 5.73 -3.31 23.79
CA SER A 263 5.78 -4.21 22.63
C SER A 263 6.11 -3.42 21.36
N GLU A 264 7.17 -3.82 20.66
CA GLU A 264 7.43 -3.34 19.31
C GLU A 264 6.21 -3.66 18.43
N PRO A 265 5.79 -2.73 17.55
CA PRO A 265 4.73 -3.02 16.62
C PRO A 265 5.18 -4.15 15.69
N TYR A 266 4.35 -5.17 15.50
CA TYR A 266 4.68 -6.25 14.56
C TYR A 266 4.37 -5.87 13.11
N GLU A 267 3.59 -4.80 12.92
CA GLU A 267 3.19 -4.29 11.61
C GLU A 267 2.86 -2.80 11.72
N CYS A 268 3.42 -1.99 10.83
CA CYS A 268 3.20 -0.54 10.77
C CYS A 268 2.95 -0.10 9.34
N ARG A 269 2.15 0.96 9.18
CA ARG A 269 1.82 1.56 7.90
C ARG A 269 1.86 3.08 8.00
N TYR A 270 2.41 3.74 6.98
CA TYR A 270 2.28 5.18 6.84
C TYR A 270 0.81 5.55 6.65
N PHE A 271 0.28 6.37 7.54
CA PHE A 271 -1.13 6.75 7.52
C PHE A 271 -1.31 8.14 8.15
N PRO A 272 -0.79 9.19 7.47
CA PRO A 272 -0.92 10.55 7.95
C PRO A 272 -2.38 11.02 7.82
N ASP A 273 -2.70 12.12 8.51
CA ASP A 273 -3.90 12.94 8.31
C ASP A 273 -5.26 12.36 8.69
N ILE A 274 -5.40 11.04 8.89
CA ILE A 274 -6.67 10.43 9.29
C ILE A 274 -6.68 10.13 10.79
N PRO A 275 -7.39 10.93 11.62
CA PRO A 275 -7.56 10.63 13.03
C PRO A 275 -8.51 9.44 13.22
N PHE A 276 -8.13 8.55 14.14
CA PHE A 276 -8.98 7.47 14.62
C PHE A 276 -8.75 7.24 16.11
N LEU A 277 -9.75 6.69 16.80
CA LEU A 277 -9.64 6.26 18.19
C LEU A 277 -8.95 4.90 18.26
N ASP A 278 -8.03 4.76 19.20
CA ASP A 278 -7.34 3.49 19.48
C ASP A 278 -8.36 2.36 19.62
N PHE A 279 -8.10 1.26 18.94
CA PHE A 279 -9.06 0.17 18.81
C PHE A 279 -8.44 -1.15 19.24
N GLN A 280 -9.09 -1.80 20.20
CA GLN A 280 -8.71 -3.13 20.67
C GLN A 280 -9.54 -4.18 19.93
N PHE A 281 -8.86 -5.02 19.15
CA PHE A 281 -9.48 -6.10 18.38
C PHE A 281 -9.65 -7.36 19.24
N THR A 282 -10.78 -7.45 19.93
CA THR A 282 -11.18 -8.58 20.78
C THR A 282 -12.46 -9.25 20.24
N PRO A 283 -12.39 -10.00 19.13
CA PRO A 283 -13.56 -10.62 18.53
C PRO A 283 -14.08 -11.77 19.40
N THR A 284 -15.40 -11.95 19.46
CA THR A 284 -16.07 -13.07 20.14
C THR A 284 -16.19 -14.32 19.27
N SER A 285 -15.86 -14.22 17.98
CA SER A 285 -15.98 -15.27 16.97
C SER A 285 -14.82 -15.20 15.98
N SER A 286 -14.51 -16.33 15.32
CA SER A 286 -13.43 -16.42 14.32
C SER A 286 -13.68 -15.59 13.07
N THR A 287 -14.94 -15.30 12.77
CA THR A 287 -15.35 -14.38 11.69
C THR A 287 -16.40 -13.41 12.21
N GLY A 288 -16.48 -12.24 11.61
CA GLY A 288 -17.48 -11.24 11.99
C GLY A 288 -17.43 -10.00 11.11
N THR A 289 -18.07 -8.93 11.58
CA THR A 289 -18.08 -7.63 10.90
C THR A 289 -17.48 -6.58 11.82
N MET A 290 -16.63 -5.74 11.25
CA MET A 290 -16.08 -4.55 11.88
C MET A 290 -16.60 -3.34 11.09
N THR A 291 -16.96 -2.27 11.79
CA THR A 291 -17.47 -1.04 11.17
C THR A 291 -16.67 0.17 11.65
N ALA A 292 -16.23 1.01 10.72
CA ALA A 292 -15.73 2.36 11.00
C ALA A 292 -16.88 3.36 10.91
N TYR A 293 -17.02 4.19 11.93
CA TYR A 293 -17.95 5.31 11.98
C TYR A 293 -17.15 6.62 11.98
N PRO A 294 -17.39 7.52 11.00
CA PRO A 294 -16.90 8.89 11.12
C PRO A 294 -17.75 9.61 12.17
N ILE A 295 -17.13 10.15 13.22
CA ILE A 295 -17.84 10.73 14.35
C ILE A 295 -17.45 12.19 14.56
N THR A 296 -18.44 13.01 14.94
CA THR A 296 -18.24 14.44 15.22
C THR A 296 -17.70 14.70 16.63
N ASN A 297 -17.89 13.75 17.56
CA ASN A 297 -17.42 13.81 18.94
C ASN A 297 -16.34 12.76 19.20
N SER A 298 -15.11 13.17 19.49
CA SER A 298 -13.96 12.29 19.73
C SER A 298 -14.07 11.38 20.97
N PHE A 299 -15.12 11.51 21.78
CA PHE A 299 -15.35 10.70 22.97
C PHE A 299 -16.49 9.69 22.83
N ALA A 300 -17.15 9.63 21.66
CA ALA A 300 -18.25 8.70 21.43
C ALA A 300 -17.77 7.24 21.48
N THR A 301 -18.56 6.38 22.12
CA THR A 301 -18.36 4.94 22.17
C THR A 301 -19.28 4.21 21.20
N CYS A 302 -19.02 2.92 20.99
CA CYS A 302 -19.90 2.09 20.17
C CYS A 302 -21.33 1.98 20.72
N ASN A 303 -21.51 2.12 22.05
CA ASN A 303 -22.85 2.13 22.65
C ASN A 303 -23.56 3.46 22.43
N ASP A 304 -22.82 4.57 22.43
CA ASP A 304 -23.38 5.90 22.16
C ASP A 304 -23.87 6.00 20.72
N ILE A 305 -23.11 5.47 19.75
CA ILE A 305 -23.52 5.41 18.34
C ILE A 305 -24.76 4.53 18.13
N LYS A 306 -24.88 3.44 18.89
CA LYS A 306 -26.07 2.59 18.87
C LYS A 306 -27.31 3.28 19.43
N ALA A 307 -27.12 4.10 20.46
CA ALA A 307 -28.20 4.86 21.09
C ALA A 307 -28.58 6.12 20.29
N ASN A 308 -27.62 6.74 19.60
CA ASN A 308 -27.79 7.98 18.88
C ASN A 308 -26.94 8.02 17.59
N THR A 309 -27.62 7.88 16.45
CA THR A 309 -26.97 7.93 15.13
C THR A 309 -26.54 9.33 14.71
N ASP A 310 -27.03 10.39 15.36
CA ASP A 310 -26.67 11.78 15.05
C ASP A 310 -25.21 12.12 15.42
N LEU A 311 -24.54 11.21 16.15
CA LEU A 311 -23.11 11.29 16.42
C LEU A 311 -22.24 10.88 15.22
N ILE A 312 -22.83 10.24 14.20
CA ILE A 312 -22.17 9.92 12.94
C ILE A 312 -22.16 11.17 12.06
N ALA A 313 -20.98 11.60 11.63
CA ALA A 313 -20.82 12.76 10.78
C ALA A 313 -21.55 12.55 9.44
N GLY A 314 -22.47 13.46 9.12
CA GLY A 314 -23.15 13.50 7.83
C GLY A 314 -22.35 14.26 6.77
N TYR A 315 -22.96 14.44 5.59
CA TYR A 315 -22.31 15.09 4.45
C TYR A 315 -21.81 16.51 4.75
N ASP A 316 -22.56 17.28 5.55
CA ASP A 316 -22.25 18.67 5.88
C ASP A 316 -21.32 18.81 7.11
N ASP A 317 -21.08 17.73 7.85
CA ASP A 317 -20.26 17.76 9.05
C ASP A 317 -18.77 17.64 8.74
N THR A 318 -17.92 18.10 9.64
CA THR A 318 -16.49 17.77 9.62
C THR A 318 -16.25 16.67 10.65
N PRO A 319 -15.90 15.43 10.24
CA PRO A 319 -15.61 14.37 11.19
C PRO A 319 -14.41 14.76 12.06
N ALA A 320 -14.54 14.57 13.38
CA ALA A 320 -13.43 14.79 14.31
C ALA A 320 -12.46 13.61 14.30
N THR A 321 -12.98 12.38 14.18
CA THR A 321 -12.21 11.13 14.21
C THR A 321 -13.02 9.96 13.66
N VAL A 322 -12.39 8.79 13.56
CA VAL A 322 -13.04 7.52 13.24
C VAL A 322 -13.10 6.61 14.48
N LEU A 323 -14.26 6.05 14.75
CA LEU A 323 -14.47 5.01 15.76
C LEU A 323 -14.68 3.64 15.10
N PHE A 324 -14.00 2.63 15.61
CA PHE A 324 -14.17 1.25 15.18
C PHE A 324 -15.04 0.47 16.16
N CYS A 325 -16.00 -0.29 15.64
CA CYS A 325 -16.85 -1.18 16.44
C CYS A 325 -16.91 -2.60 15.86
N LEU A 326 -16.88 -3.59 16.76
CA LEU A 326 -17.09 -5.00 16.44
C LEU A 326 -18.58 -5.37 16.59
N GLY A 327 -19.07 -6.21 15.68
CA GLY A 327 -20.44 -6.68 15.66
C GLY A 327 -21.34 -5.90 14.69
N GLY A 328 -22.35 -6.60 14.15
CA GLY A 328 -23.37 -6.02 13.27
C GLY A 328 -24.09 -4.84 13.92
N THR A 329 -24.62 -3.95 13.07
CA THR A 329 -25.16 -2.62 13.40
C THR A 329 -26.16 -2.60 14.56
N PRO A 330 -26.38 -1.45 15.22
CA PRO A 330 -27.67 -1.19 15.86
C PRO A 330 -28.86 -1.52 14.94
#